data_AF-A0A2H0YP96-F1
#
_entry.id   AF-A0A2H0YP96-F1
#
_cell.length_a   1.000
_cell.length_b   1.000
_cell.length_c   1.000
_cell.angle_alpha   90.00
_cell.angle_beta   90.00
_cell.angle_gamma   90.00
#
_symmetry.space_group_name_H-M   'P 1'
#
loop_
_entity.id
_entity.type
_entity.pdbx_description
1 polymer ?
#
loop_
_entity_poly.entity_id
_entity_poly.type
_entity_poly.pdbx_seq_one_letter_code
_entity_poly.pdbx_strand_id
1 'polypeptide(L)'
;MENVEKFIPKNITEKAPEKAPEKDLPESEEKLPPNVKIVETEKAKFRIAYGKHITERKPEELGKADALMLESSSFDYTLSKELVEKEFNRDIGLKEEIQYRKIIKRAEEEKRPIFLGDITEADAVIAFQLGLKDLEPKIGLSLLGVLLASLVAEKLTREKLTRREFLKGSLAIAGAYLLSEAPKGAIRYLFEEEGILDEKSAPRAIERFLGDLNERIHPETNAIIFTLRNHLMAQKLKTVSEKLEIKNRKPEVALMFGAYHHGIEGALKEEDEERIWLIDKLLSVPGLKDTREKIATIARFDFNKDKDKWELTDRFKDPHLAKIEK
;
A
#
# COMPACT_ATOMS: atom_id res chain seq x y z
N MET A 1 -9.93 -92.97 24.05
CA MET A 1 -8.88 -92.82 23.03
C MET A 1 -8.94 -91.40 22.53
N GLU A 2 -7.80 -90.72 22.71
CA GLU A 2 -7.31 -89.52 22.04
C GLU A 2 -8.16 -88.23 22.03
N ASN A 3 -7.74 -87.33 22.93
CA ASN A 3 -7.82 -85.88 22.81
C ASN A 3 -7.29 -85.41 21.45
N VAL A 4 -8.06 -84.59 20.73
CA VAL A 4 -7.50 -83.49 19.92
C VAL A 4 -8.44 -82.29 20.02
N GLU A 5 -7.82 -81.15 20.28
CA GLU A 5 -8.38 -79.88 20.72
C GLU A 5 -9.29 -79.19 19.69
N LYS A 6 -10.29 -78.48 20.22
CA LYS A 6 -11.16 -77.56 19.49
C LYS A 6 -10.36 -76.40 18.91
N PHE A 7 -10.23 -76.34 17.58
CA PHE A 7 -9.78 -75.14 16.89
C PHE A 7 -11.01 -74.24 16.64
N ILE A 8 -11.13 -73.17 17.41
CA ILE A 8 -12.08 -72.07 17.15
C ILE A 8 -11.36 -71.08 16.24
N PRO A 9 -11.78 -70.85 14.99
CA PRO A 9 -11.20 -69.78 14.19
C PRO A 9 -11.56 -68.43 14.80
N LYS A 10 -10.51 -67.65 15.09
CA LYS A 10 -10.59 -66.27 15.59
C LYS A 10 -11.36 -65.38 14.62
N ASN A 11 -12.24 -64.56 15.18
CA ASN A 11 -12.83 -63.37 14.54
C ASN A 11 -11.74 -62.54 13.84
N ILE A 12 -11.73 -62.60 12.51
CA ILE A 12 -11.05 -61.61 11.67
C ILE A 12 -11.97 -60.39 11.68
N THR A 13 -11.72 -59.48 12.60
CA THR A 13 -12.21 -58.11 12.47
C THR A 13 -11.38 -57.46 11.36
N GLU A 14 -12.00 -57.28 10.19
CA GLU A 14 -11.46 -56.44 9.13
C GLU A 14 -11.21 -55.04 9.71
N LYS A 15 -9.94 -54.74 10.01
CA LYS A 15 -9.52 -53.35 10.20
C LYS A 15 -9.70 -52.66 8.86
N ALA A 16 -10.63 -51.72 8.81
CA ALA A 16 -10.71 -50.74 7.73
C ALA A 16 -9.31 -50.14 7.50
N PRO A 17 -8.86 -49.99 6.24
CA PRO A 17 -7.55 -49.42 5.96
C PRO A 17 -7.49 -48.02 6.58
N GLU A 18 -6.49 -47.80 7.44
CA GLU A 18 -6.11 -46.46 7.88
C GLU A 18 -5.96 -45.59 6.64
N LYS A 19 -6.81 -44.55 6.53
CA LYS A 19 -6.66 -43.52 5.51
C LYS A 19 -5.24 -42.99 5.63
N ALA A 20 -4.45 -43.19 4.57
CA ALA A 20 -3.16 -42.55 4.41
C ALA A 20 -3.32 -41.04 4.70
N PRO A 21 -2.33 -40.40 5.35
CA PRO A 21 -2.38 -38.96 5.58
C PRO A 21 -2.64 -38.27 4.25
N GLU A 22 -3.74 -37.53 4.22
CA GLU A 22 -4.17 -36.71 3.10
C GLU A 22 -2.98 -35.81 2.77
N LYS A 23 -2.28 -36.11 1.67
CA LYS A 23 -1.25 -35.21 1.15
C LYS A 23 -1.98 -33.91 0.85
N ASP A 24 -1.66 -32.86 1.61
CA ASP A 24 -2.03 -31.50 1.29
C ASP A 24 -1.76 -31.28 -0.20
N LEU A 25 -2.83 -31.17 -0.97
CA LEU A 25 -2.73 -30.74 -2.35
C LEU A 25 -2.06 -29.37 -2.32
N PRO A 26 -1.04 -29.09 -3.16
CA PRO A 26 -0.46 -27.77 -3.21
C PRO A 26 -1.59 -26.78 -3.48
N GLU A 27 -1.72 -25.76 -2.62
CA GLU A 27 -2.61 -24.62 -2.86
C GLU A 27 -2.42 -24.21 -4.31
N SER A 28 -3.48 -24.34 -5.12
CA SER A 28 -3.43 -23.87 -6.50
C SER A 28 -2.99 -22.41 -6.45
N GLU A 29 -1.82 -22.08 -7.02
CA GLU A 29 -1.29 -20.71 -7.00
C GLU A 29 -2.41 -19.77 -7.46
N GLU A 30 -2.94 -18.97 -6.53
CA GLU A 30 -3.99 -18.02 -6.83
C GLU A 30 -3.44 -17.08 -7.92
N LYS A 31 -4.07 -17.09 -9.10
CA LYS A 31 -3.63 -16.21 -10.19
C LYS A 31 -4.02 -14.78 -9.84
N LEU A 32 -3.10 -14.07 -9.20
CA LEU A 32 -3.32 -12.70 -8.76
C LEU A 32 -3.56 -11.75 -9.94
N PRO A 33 -4.54 -10.83 -9.83
CA PRO A 33 -4.74 -9.77 -10.79
C PRO A 33 -3.45 -8.97 -11.05
N PRO A 34 -3.33 -8.37 -12.24
CA PRO A 34 -2.17 -7.58 -12.63
C PRO A 34 -1.80 -6.53 -11.59
N ASN A 35 -2.78 -5.83 -11.01
CA ASN A 35 -2.57 -4.72 -10.09
C ASN A 35 -2.40 -5.08 -8.61
N VAL A 36 -2.22 -6.36 -8.30
CA VAL A 36 -2.19 -6.85 -6.92
C VAL A 36 -0.80 -7.38 -6.58
N LYS A 37 -0.30 -6.99 -5.41
CA LYS A 37 0.91 -7.56 -4.80
C LYS A 37 0.61 -8.16 -3.44
N ILE A 38 1.32 -9.25 -3.12
CA ILE A 38 1.32 -9.84 -1.79
C ILE A 38 2.68 -9.55 -1.14
N VAL A 39 2.64 -8.99 0.06
CA VAL A 39 3.80 -8.85 0.93
C VAL A 39 3.59 -9.78 2.11
N GLU A 40 4.42 -10.81 2.18
CA GLU A 40 4.39 -11.75 3.30
C GLU A 40 5.51 -11.43 4.29
N THR A 41 5.15 -11.31 5.56
CA THR A 41 6.06 -11.15 6.70
C THR A 41 6.03 -12.43 7.54
N GLU A 42 6.85 -12.51 8.59
CA GLU A 42 6.79 -13.63 9.53
C GLU A 42 5.42 -13.76 10.21
N LYS A 43 4.75 -12.65 10.47
CA LYS A 43 3.51 -12.60 11.27
C LYS A 43 2.23 -12.56 10.44
N ALA A 44 2.26 -11.97 9.24
CA ALA A 44 1.05 -11.66 8.47
C ALA A 44 1.29 -11.67 6.96
N LYS A 45 0.21 -11.78 6.20
CA LYS A 45 0.17 -11.55 4.74
C LYS A 45 -0.57 -10.24 4.47
N PHE A 46 -0.02 -9.41 3.59
CA PHE A 46 -0.63 -8.14 3.20
C PHE A 46 -0.90 -8.16 1.70
N ARG A 47 -2.17 -8.03 1.32
CA ARG A 47 -2.60 -7.96 -0.07
C ARG A 47 -2.85 -6.52 -0.45
N ILE A 48 -2.03 -5.98 -1.35
CA ILE A 48 -2.09 -4.59 -1.77
C ILE A 48 -2.60 -4.55 -3.20
N ALA A 49 -3.81 -4.03 -3.37
CA ALA A 49 -4.38 -3.73 -4.68
C ALA A 49 -4.11 -2.26 -5.00
N TYR A 50 -3.34 -2.01 -6.07
CA TYR A 50 -3.03 -0.67 -6.51
C TYR A 50 -4.11 -0.12 -7.43
N GLY A 51 -4.51 1.13 -7.18
CA GLY A 51 -5.53 1.78 -7.98
C GLY A 51 -5.49 3.29 -8.02
N LYS A 52 -6.32 3.86 -8.89
CA LYS A 52 -6.63 5.29 -8.97
C LYS A 52 -8.00 5.55 -8.36
N HIS A 53 -8.15 6.69 -7.70
CA HIS A 53 -9.41 7.12 -7.07
C HIS A 53 -10.58 7.26 -8.05
N ILE A 54 -10.31 7.47 -9.35
CA ILE A 54 -11.33 7.66 -10.40
C ILE A 54 -11.78 6.37 -11.09
N THR A 55 -11.25 5.21 -10.71
CA THR A 55 -11.55 3.94 -11.38
C THR A 55 -12.23 2.98 -10.42
N GLU A 56 -13.36 2.42 -10.85
CA GLU A 56 -14.06 1.40 -10.08
C GLU A 56 -13.22 0.14 -9.94
N ARG A 57 -13.11 -0.36 -8.70
CA ARG A 57 -12.28 -1.52 -8.38
C ARG A 57 -13.11 -2.78 -8.23
N LYS A 58 -12.50 -3.88 -8.64
CA LYS A 58 -13.10 -5.21 -8.59
C LYS A 58 -12.84 -5.83 -7.22
N PRO A 59 -13.86 -6.31 -6.49
CA PRO A 59 -13.65 -6.94 -5.18
C PRO A 59 -12.71 -8.14 -5.23
N GLU A 60 -12.61 -8.81 -6.37
CA GLU A 60 -11.69 -9.92 -6.62
C GLU A 60 -10.22 -9.52 -6.45
N GLU A 61 -9.88 -8.23 -6.61
CA GLU A 61 -8.53 -7.70 -6.37
C GLU A 61 -8.10 -7.83 -4.90
N LEU A 62 -9.05 -7.84 -3.97
CA LEU A 62 -8.79 -7.95 -2.53
C LEU A 62 -8.92 -9.38 -2.00
N GLY A 63 -9.20 -10.35 -2.88
CA GLY A 63 -9.21 -11.79 -2.57
C GLY A 63 -10.05 -12.16 -1.35
N LYS A 64 -9.62 -13.20 -0.63
CA LYS A 64 -10.29 -13.74 0.58
C LYS A 64 -9.62 -13.32 1.88
N ALA A 65 -9.01 -12.13 1.90
CA ALA A 65 -8.37 -11.60 3.11
C ALA A 65 -9.34 -11.53 4.30
N ASP A 66 -8.81 -11.64 5.51
CA ASP A 66 -9.58 -11.67 6.77
C ASP A 66 -10.19 -10.33 7.14
N ALA A 67 -9.53 -9.26 6.70
CA ALA A 67 -9.94 -7.90 6.95
C ALA A 67 -9.58 -7.03 5.77
N LEU A 68 -10.31 -5.93 5.63
CA LEU A 68 -9.95 -4.83 4.75
C LEU A 68 -9.43 -3.67 5.58
N MET A 69 -8.42 -3.00 5.06
CA MET A 69 -8.01 -1.69 5.54
C MET A 69 -8.24 -0.68 4.43
N LEU A 70 -8.98 0.39 4.73
CA LEU A 70 -9.24 1.46 3.79
C LEU A 70 -8.55 2.74 4.25
N GLU A 71 -8.07 3.48 3.25
CA GLU A 71 -7.66 4.86 3.42
C GLU A 71 -8.91 5.74 3.49
N SER A 72 -8.95 6.68 4.44
CA SER A 72 -10.00 7.68 4.54
C SER A 72 -9.32 8.99 4.90
N SER A 73 -9.60 10.03 4.13
CA SER A 73 -8.92 11.33 4.21
C SER A 73 -9.56 12.30 5.21
N SER A 74 -10.64 11.91 5.89
CA SER A 74 -11.65 12.92 6.24
C SER A 74 -12.17 12.87 7.68
N PHE A 75 -11.77 11.91 8.52
CA PHE A 75 -12.49 11.74 9.78
C PHE A 75 -11.67 11.38 11.02
N ASP A 76 -11.76 12.26 12.02
CA ASP A 76 -11.23 12.05 13.35
C ASP A 76 -11.98 10.92 14.08
N TYR A 77 -11.33 9.76 14.13
CA TYR A 77 -11.89 8.59 14.83
C TYR A 77 -11.85 8.71 16.34
N THR A 78 -11.39 9.82 16.94
CA THR A 78 -11.50 10.04 18.39
C THR A 78 -12.85 10.59 18.82
N LEU A 79 -13.68 11.06 17.87
CA LEU A 79 -15.03 11.58 18.10
C LEU A 79 -16.00 10.54 18.67
N SER A 80 -17.21 10.96 19.06
CA SER A 80 -18.22 10.04 19.63
C SER A 80 -18.54 8.90 18.67
N LYS A 81 -18.93 7.74 19.21
CA LYS A 81 -19.28 6.56 18.42
C LYS A 81 -20.38 6.88 17.40
N GLU A 82 -21.39 7.63 17.80
CA GLU A 82 -22.52 8.03 16.95
C GLU A 82 -22.06 8.92 15.80
N LEU A 83 -21.12 9.84 16.04
CA LEU A 83 -20.55 10.69 14.98
C LEU A 83 -19.69 9.88 14.01
N VAL A 84 -18.83 8.99 14.52
CA VAL A 84 -18.00 8.12 13.67
C VAL A 84 -18.85 7.17 12.83
N GLU A 85 -19.87 6.53 13.42
CA GLU A 85 -20.81 5.69 12.69
C GLU A 85 -21.63 6.50 11.70
N LYS A 86 -22.14 7.67 12.11
CA LYS A 86 -22.87 8.55 11.21
C LYS A 86 -22.00 8.92 10.04
N GLU A 87 -20.76 9.31 10.23
CA GLU A 87 -19.90 9.79 9.15
C GLU A 87 -19.44 8.62 8.28
N PHE A 88 -19.12 7.44 8.81
CA PHE A 88 -18.88 6.27 7.96
C PHE A 88 -20.10 5.87 7.10
N ASN A 89 -21.31 5.97 7.65
CA ASN A 89 -22.54 5.61 6.93
C ASN A 89 -23.12 6.76 6.09
N ARG A 90 -22.82 8.04 6.43
CA ARG A 90 -23.27 9.27 5.77
C ARG A 90 -22.25 9.79 4.76
N ASP A 91 -20.97 9.44 4.90
CA ASP A 91 -19.98 9.59 3.84
C ASP A 91 -20.39 8.67 2.70
N ILE A 92 -21.28 9.24 1.91
CA ILE A 92 -21.44 9.07 0.48
C ILE A 92 -20.06 9.00 -0.19
N GLY A 93 -19.01 9.58 0.40
CA GLY A 93 -17.58 9.33 0.10
C GLY A 93 -17.25 7.85 -0.01
N LEU A 94 -16.97 7.10 1.07
CA LEU A 94 -16.44 5.73 0.89
C LEU A 94 -17.43 4.74 0.24
N LYS A 95 -18.73 4.82 0.52
CA LYS A 95 -19.72 3.87 -0.04
C LYS A 95 -20.13 4.18 -1.48
N GLU A 96 -20.15 5.45 -1.90
CA GLU A 96 -20.47 5.83 -3.28
C GLU A 96 -19.21 6.22 -4.08
N GLU A 97 -18.05 6.32 -3.45
CA GLU A 97 -16.76 6.49 -4.12
C GLU A 97 -16.59 5.34 -5.08
N ILE A 98 -16.36 5.71 -6.32
CA ILE A 98 -16.20 4.78 -7.42
C ILE A 98 -15.16 3.71 -7.07
N GLN A 99 -14.10 4.07 -6.35
CA GLN A 99 -13.05 3.15 -5.94
C GLN A 99 -13.53 2.08 -4.95
N TYR A 100 -14.39 2.40 -3.98
CA TYR A 100 -14.67 1.53 -2.82
C TYR A 100 -16.06 0.90 -2.82
N ARG A 101 -17.02 1.44 -3.58
CA ARG A 101 -18.43 0.98 -3.57
C ARG A 101 -18.61 -0.54 -3.67
N LYS A 102 -18.01 -1.16 -4.68
CA LYS A 102 -18.12 -2.62 -4.89
C LYS A 102 -17.38 -3.40 -3.80
N ILE A 103 -16.26 -2.88 -3.30
CA ILE A 103 -15.45 -3.49 -2.26
C ILE A 103 -16.23 -3.53 -0.94
N ILE A 104 -16.82 -2.40 -0.53
CA ILE A 104 -17.61 -2.31 0.71
C ILE A 104 -18.83 -3.21 0.61
N LYS A 105 -19.54 -3.21 -0.52
CA LYS A 105 -20.65 -4.12 -0.75
C LYS A 105 -20.23 -5.59 -0.63
N ARG A 106 -19.06 -5.96 -1.14
CA ARG A 106 -18.56 -7.33 -0.99
C ARG A 106 -18.20 -7.67 0.45
N ALA A 107 -17.56 -6.74 1.16
CA ALA A 107 -17.24 -6.89 2.57
C ALA A 107 -18.49 -7.06 3.43
N GLU A 108 -19.57 -6.36 3.08
CA GLU A 108 -20.90 -6.50 3.68
C GLU A 108 -21.46 -7.92 3.50
N GLU A 109 -21.49 -8.42 2.27
CA GLU A 109 -21.97 -9.77 1.93
C GLU A 109 -21.19 -10.87 2.66
N GLU A 110 -19.88 -10.68 2.80
CA GLU A 110 -18.97 -11.65 3.42
C GLU A 110 -18.78 -11.43 4.93
N LYS A 111 -19.41 -10.41 5.51
CA LYS A 111 -19.21 -9.99 6.91
C LYS A 111 -17.73 -9.78 7.26
N ARG A 112 -16.97 -9.23 6.32
CA ARG A 112 -15.55 -8.96 6.50
C ARG A 112 -15.38 -7.62 7.22
N PRO A 113 -14.60 -7.56 8.33
CA PRO A 113 -14.36 -6.31 9.03
C PRO A 113 -13.59 -5.31 8.16
N ILE A 114 -13.95 -4.03 8.30
CA ILE A 114 -13.25 -2.90 7.69
C ILE A 114 -12.53 -2.12 8.78
N PHE A 115 -11.24 -1.90 8.60
CA PHE A 115 -10.41 -1.04 9.43
C PHE A 115 -10.11 0.25 8.69
N LEU A 116 -10.11 1.36 9.42
CA LEU A 116 -9.77 2.66 8.86
C LEU A 116 -8.45 3.18 9.44
N GLY A 117 -7.58 3.59 8.53
CA GLY A 117 -6.17 3.86 8.80
C GLY A 117 -5.77 5.32 9.02
N ASP A 118 -6.71 6.23 9.28
CA ASP A 118 -6.62 7.72 9.20
C ASP A 118 -5.23 8.35 9.01
N ILE A 119 -5.19 9.34 8.13
CA ILE A 119 -4.15 10.37 8.11
C ILE A 119 -4.90 11.69 7.94
N THR A 120 -5.14 12.40 9.04
CA THR A 120 -5.72 13.73 8.98
C THR A 120 -4.73 14.66 8.30
N GLU A 121 -5.11 15.23 7.16
CA GLU A 121 -4.23 16.03 6.33
C GLU A 121 -4.09 17.45 6.89
N ALA A 122 -2.85 17.92 7.09
CA ALA A 122 -2.57 19.33 7.27
C ALA A 122 -2.44 19.98 5.89
N ASP A 123 -3.54 20.56 5.41
CA ASP A 123 -3.70 21.12 4.04
C ASP A 123 -2.52 21.98 3.58
N ALA A 124 -1.94 22.79 4.49
CA ALA A 124 -0.87 23.72 4.16
C ALA A 124 0.46 23.03 3.77
N VAL A 125 0.83 21.93 4.45
CA VAL A 125 2.09 21.22 4.16
C VAL A 125 1.95 20.40 2.88
N ILE A 126 0.78 19.82 2.64
CA ILE A 126 0.47 19.12 1.39
C ILE A 126 0.48 20.11 0.23
N ALA A 127 -0.16 21.27 0.36
CA ALA A 127 -0.13 22.31 -0.66
C ALA A 127 1.31 22.77 -0.98
N PHE A 128 2.17 22.91 0.03
CA PHE A 128 3.58 23.23 -0.19
C PHE A 128 4.33 22.11 -0.91
N GLN A 129 4.16 20.85 -0.51
CA GLN A 129 4.79 19.71 -1.19
C GLN A 129 4.29 19.52 -2.63
N LEU A 130 2.99 19.71 -2.88
CA LEU A 130 2.43 19.73 -4.22
C LEU A 130 3.06 20.85 -5.05
N GLY A 131 3.23 22.04 -4.46
CA GLY A 131 3.94 23.15 -5.10
C GLY A 131 5.39 22.84 -5.43
N LEU A 132 6.14 22.21 -4.51
CA LEU A 132 7.52 21.77 -4.77
C LEU A 132 7.58 20.74 -5.90
N LYS A 133 6.67 19.76 -5.89
CA LYS A 133 6.56 18.73 -6.93
C LYS A 133 6.23 19.31 -8.30
N ASP A 134 5.45 20.38 -8.36
CA ASP A 134 5.13 21.08 -9.62
C ASP A 134 6.29 21.98 -10.11
N LEU A 135 7.12 22.47 -9.19
CA LEU A 135 8.29 23.29 -9.48
C LEU A 135 9.51 22.45 -9.87
N GLU A 136 9.66 21.26 -9.31
CA GLU A 136 10.80 20.38 -9.54
C GLU A 136 11.05 20.08 -11.04
N PRO A 137 10.05 19.68 -11.86
CA PRO A 137 10.25 19.52 -13.30
C PRO A 137 10.69 20.82 -13.98
N LYS A 138 10.18 21.98 -13.54
CA LYS A 138 10.52 23.28 -14.13
C LYS A 138 11.95 23.68 -13.78
N ILE A 139 12.38 23.43 -12.55
CA ILE A 139 13.77 23.67 -12.11
C ILE A 139 14.71 22.71 -12.82
N GLY A 140 14.37 21.42 -12.89
CA GLY A 140 15.13 20.40 -13.61
C GLY A 140 15.28 20.73 -15.09
N LEU A 141 14.20 21.12 -15.77
CA LEU A 141 14.22 21.56 -17.16
C LEU A 141 14.98 22.87 -17.35
N SER A 142 14.92 23.80 -16.39
CA SER A 142 15.67 25.06 -16.44
C SER A 142 17.17 24.83 -16.25
N LEU A 143 17.56 23.98 -15.30
CA LEU A 143 18.95 23.54 -15.11
C LEU A 143 19.46 22.78 -16.32
N LEU A 144 18.65 21.89 -16.89
CA LEU A 144 18.94 21.22 -18.15
C LEU A 144 19.10 22.24 -19.28
N GLY A 145 18.25 23.26 -19.35
CA GLY A 145 18.32 24.36 -20.30
C GLY A 145 19.60 25.19 -20.14
N VAL A 146 20.02 25.51 -18.92
CA VAL A 146 21.28 26.21 -18.62
C VAL A 146 22.50 25.33 -18.91
N LEU A 147 22.43 24.03 -18.62
CA LEU A 147 23.48 23.06 -18.96
C LEU A 147 23.59 22.87 -20.47
N LEU A 148 22.46 22.76 -21.18
CA LEU A 148 22.41 22.73 -22.63
C LEU A 148 22.91 24.05 -23.22
N ALA A 149 22.51 25.19 -22.68
CA ALA A 149 22.93 26.50 -23.15
C ALA A 149 24.40 26.76 -22.87
N SER A 150 24.95 26.32 -21.74
CA SER A 150 26.39 26.43 -21.43
C SER A 150 27.22 25.48 -22.28
N LEU A 151 26.75 24.24 -22.49
CA LEU A 151 27.34 23.32 -23.46
C LEU A 151 27.29 23.92 -24.86
N VAL A 152 26.14 24.42 -25.31
CA VAL A 152 25.96 25.02 -26.65
C VAL A 152 26.73 26.35 -26.78
N ALA A 153 26.84 27.17 -25.74
CA ALA A 153 27.60 28.43 -25.75
C ALA A 153 29.12 28.20 -25.77
N GLU A 154 29.64 27.20 -25.02
CA GLU A 154 31.03 26.75 -25.16
C GLU A 154 31.32 26.10 -26.53
N LYS A 155 30.30 25.54 -27.18
CA LYS A 155 30.42 24.82 -28.46
C LYS A 155 30.20 25.70 -29.69
N LEU A 156 29.39 26.76 -29.59
CA LEU A 156 29.24 27.77 -30.66
C LEU A 156 30.51 28.60 -30.87
N THR A 157 31.43 28.55 -29.91
CA THR A 157 32.76 29.18 -29.99
C THR A 157 33.89 28.20 -30.35
N ARG A 158 33.63 26.89 -30.47
CA ARG A 158 34.61 25.85 -30.85
C ARG A 158 34.10 24.98 -31.99
N GLU A 159 34.75 25.03 -33.16
CA GLU A 159 34.27 24.45 -34.43
C GLU A 159 33.94 22.94 -34.43
N LYS A 160 34.51 22.12 -33.53
CA LYS A 160 34.20 20.67 -33.47
C LYS A 160 34.25 20.09 -32.07
N LEU A 161 33.14 19.45 -31.69
CA LEU A 161 33.03 18.62 -30.49
C LEU A 161 33.77 17.30 -30.63
N THR A 162 34.50 16.91 -29.59
CA THR A 162 35.00 15.54 -29.52
C THR A 162 33.90 14.58 -29.06
N ARG A 163 33.99 13.32 -29.49
CA ARG A 163 33.07 12.24 -29.08
C ARG A 163 32.97 12.10 -27.54
N ARG A 164 34.06 12.35 -26.83
CA ARG A 164 34.13 12.26 -25.35
C ARG A 164 33.34 13.39 -24.66
N GLU A 165 33.41 14.60 -25.19
CA GLU A 165 32.65 15.76 -24.67
C GLU A 165 31.17 15.65 -25.01
N PHE A 166 30.83 15.12 -26.19
CA PHE A 166 29.46 14.76 -26.53
C PHE A 166 28.88 13.76 -25.52
N LEU A 167 29.61 12.66 -25.25
CA LEU A 167 29.17 11.63 -24.32
C LEU A 167 29.00 12.14 -22.87
N LYS A 168 29.92 12.99 -22.38
CA LYS A 168 29.78 13.60 -21.05
C LYS A 168 28.58 14.55 -20.98
N GLY A 169 28.36 15.36 -22.01
CA GLY A 169 27.18 16.23 -22.11
C GLY A 169 25.88 15.42 -22.15
N SER A 170 25.81 14.36 -22.94
CA SER A 170 24.64 13.48 -23.00
C SER A 170 24.40 12.73 -21.69
N LEU A 171 25.45 12.37 -20.94
CA LEU A 171 25.33 11.78 -19.61
C LEU A 171 24.82 12.78 -18.57
N ALA A 172 25.23 14.05 -18.63
CA ALA A 172 24.72 15.10 -17.75
C ALA A 172 23.25 15.45 -18.08
N ILE A 173 22.88 15.47 -19.35
CA ILE A 173 21.49 15.67 -19.81
C ILE A 173 20.60 14.48 -19.45
N ALA A 174 21.07 13.25 -19.70
CA ALA A 174 20.36 12.04 -19.31
C ALA A 174 20.27 11.95 -17.78
N GLY A 175 21.32 12.34 -17.05
CA GLY A 175 21.31 12.48 -15.60
C GLY A 175 20.24 13.47 -15.16
N ALA A 176 20.28 14.72 -15.58
CA ALA A 176 19.28 15.73 -15.22
C ALA A 176 17.85 15.33 -15.62
N TYR A 177 17.67 14.66 -16.76
CA TYR A 177 16.38 14.11 -17.18
C TYR A 177 15.90 13.00 -16.25
N LEU A 178 16.76 12.03 -15.93
CA LEU A 178 16.48 10.92 -14.99
C LEU A 178 16.31 11.37 -13.54
N LEU A 179 16.92 12.49 -13.16
CA LEU A 179 16.79 13.11 -11.84
C LEU A 179 15.51 13.93 -11.71
N SER A 180 14.84 14.27 -12.82
CA SER A 180 13.53 14.94 -12.81
C SER A 180 12.37 13.93 -12.81
N GLU A 181 11.17 14.34 -12.38
CA GLU A 181 9.94 13.53 -12.54
C GLU A 181 9.47 13.38 -14.02
N ALA A 182 10.13 14.06 -14.97
CA ALA A 182 9.73 14.06 -16.39
C ALA A 182 9.71 12.69 -17.09
N PRO A 183 10.68 11.76 -16.87
CA PRO A 183 10.65 10.44 -17.50
C PRO A 183 9.52 9.57 -16.94
N LYS A 184 9.18 9.72 -15.65
CA LYS A 184 8.02 9.07 -15.03
C LYS A 184 6.72 9.59 -15.66
N GLY A 185 6.60 10.91 -15.84
CA GLY A 185 5.49 11.54 -16.56
C GLY A 185 5.39 11.09 -18.02
N ALA A 186 6.52 10.90 -18.70
CA ALA A 186 6.55 10.40 -20.08
C ALA A 186 6.12 8.92 -20.18
N ILE A 187 6.58 8.05 -19.27
CA ILE A 187 6.11 6.66 -19.20
C ILE A 187 4.60 6.62 -18.98
N ARG A 188 4.07 7.45 -18.08
CA ARG A 188 2.63 7.58 -17.90
C ARG A 188 1.93 7.97 -19.19
N TYR A 189 2.29 9.11 -19.75
CA TYR A 189 1.67 9.59 -20.98
C TYR A 189 1.68 8.55 -22.11
N LEU A 190 2.78 7.80 -22.25
CA LEU A 190 2.95 6.82 -23.33
C LEU A 190 2.20 5.49 -23.08
N PHE A 191 2.02 5.07 -21.83
CA PHE A 191 1.52 3.71 -21.52
C PHE A 191 0.22 3.69 -20.69
N GLU A 192 -0.23 4.84 -20.20
CA GLU A 192 -1.42 4.98 -19.34
C GLU A 192 -2.72 5.02 -20.13
N GLU A 193 -2.74 5.67 -21.31
CA GLU A 193 -3.92 5.70 -22.19
C GLU A 193 -4.22 4.33 -22.83
N GLU A 194 -3.20 3.49 -23.02
CA GLU A 194 -3.36 2.16 -23.62
C GLU A 194 -3.77 1.07 -22.60
N GLY A 195 -3.86 1.41 -21.30
CA GLY A 195 -4.17 0.44 -20.24
C GLY A 195 -3.04 -0.57 -19.98
N ILE A 196 -1.80 -0.28 -20.42
CA ILE A 196 -0.64 -1.18 -20.41
C ILE A 196 0.18 -1.09 -19.11
N LEU A 197 -0.12 -0.12 -18.22
CA LEU A 197 0.50 -0.02 -16.88
C LEU A 197 -0.07 -1.04 -15.88
N ASP A 198 0.08 -2.32 -16.19
CA ASP A 198 -0.07 -3.44 -15.26
C ASP A 198 1.08 -3.41 -14.22
N GLU A 199 0.83 -3.75 -12.95
CA GLU A 199 1.89 -3.82 -11.92
C GLU A 199 2.97 -4.85 -12.19
N LYS A 200 2.70 -5.82 -13.07
CA LYS A 200 3.65 -6.81 -13.55
C LYS A 200 4.37 -6.38 -14.84
N SER A 201 3.97 -5.27 -15.44
CA SER A 201 4.56 -4.79 -16.70
C SER A 201 5.94 -4.15 -16.50
N ALA A 202 6.80 -4.25 -17.51
CA ALA A 202 8.11 -3.61 -17.50
C ALA A 202 8.03 -2.07 -17.40
N PRO A 203 7.12 -1.35 -18.11
CA PRO A 203 6.97 0.09 -17.95
C PRO A 203 6.64 0.50 -16.52
N ARG A 204 5.80 -0.27 -15.82
CA ARG A 204 5.44 -0.01 -14.42
C ARG A 204 6.59 -0.27 -13.46
N ALA A 205 7.40 -1.30 -13.71
CA ALA A 205 8.62 -1.55 -12.96
C ALA A 205 9.62 -0.38 -13.11
N ILE A 206 9.77 0.16 -14.32
CA ILE A 206 10.63 1.34 -14.58
C ILE A 206 10.05 2.59 -13.92
N GLU A 207 8.74 2.82 -14.02
CA GLU A 207 8.07 3.96 -13.36
C GLU A 207 8.33 3.96 -11.84
N ARG A 208 8.17 2.80 -11.20
CA ARG A 208 8.46 2.63 -9.76
C ARG A 208 9.92 2.87 -9.44
N PHE A 209 10.83 2.27 -10.21
CA PHE A 209 12.26 2.48 -10.02
C PHE A 209 12.64 3.96 -10.09
N LEU A 210 12.09 4.69 -11.05
CA LEU A 210 12.31 6.13 -11.18
C LEU A 210 11.67 6.91 -10.03
N GLY A 211 10.48 6.51 -9.57
CA GLY A 211 9.83 7.09 -8.39
C GLY A 211 10.66 6.89 -7.11
N ASP A 212 11.14 5.67 -6.86
CA ASP A 212 12.00 5.33 -5.72
C ASP A 212 13.34 6.08 -5.79
N LEU A 213 13.91 6.21 -6.99
CA LEU A 213 15.14 6.97 -7.19
C LEU A 213 14.92 8.45 -6.90
N ASN A 214 13.83 9.04 -7.43
CA ASN A 214 13.46 10.42 -7.18
C ASN A 214 13.24 10.67 -5.67
N GLU A 215 12.50 9.81 -4.98
CA GLU A 215 12.26 9.92 -3.53
C GLU A 215 13.55 9.88 -2.71
N ARG A 216 14.58 9.16 -3.16
CA ARG A 216 15.89 9.13 -2.49
C ARG A 216 16.72 10.39 -2.70
N ILE A 217 16.55 11.06 -3.84
CA ILE A 217 17.33 12.26 -4.22
C ILE A 217 16.63 13.53 -3.74
N HIS A 218 15.31 13.55 -3.87
CA HIS A 218 14.39 14.62 -3.53
C HIS A 218 13.38 14.15 -2.47
N PRO A 219 13.82 13.72 -1.28
CA PRO A 219 12.91 13.26 -0.25
C PRO A 219 11.87 14.34 0.11
N GLU A 220 12.21 15.62 0.00
CA GLU A 220 11.31 16.74 0.26
C GLU A 220 10.06 16.80 -0.61
N THR A 221 10.07 16.22 -1.82
CA THR A 221 8.94 16.31 -2.78
C THR A 221 7.88 15.25 -2.54
N ASN A 222 8.24 14.13 -1.91
CA ASN A 222 7.36 12.99 -1.68
C ASN A 222 7.24 12.58 -0.19
N ALA A 223 8.02 13.20 0.70
CA ALA A 223 8.13 12.81 2.12
C ALA A 223 6.80 12.70 2.87
N ILE A 224 5.89 13.67 2.78
CA ILE A 224 4.65 13.64 3.57
C ILE A 224 3.55 12.91 2.79
N ILE A 225 3.40 13.21 1.50
CA ILE A 225 2.32 12.63 0.66
C ILE A 225 2.48 11.12 0.46
N PHE A 226 3.69 10.62 0.27
CA PHE A 226 3.94 9.19 0.01
C PHE A 226 4.70 8.52 1.13
N THR A 227 5.88 9.00 1.52
CA THR A 227 6.73 8.29 2.50
C THR A 227 6.02 8.14 3.83
N LEU A 228 5.58 9.24 4.44
CA LEU A 228 4.87 9.22 5.73
C LEU A 228 3.61 8.34 5.66
N ARG A 229 2.80 8.47 4.60
CA ARG A 229 1.56 7.71 4.46
C ARG A 229 1.81 6.21 4.29
N ASN A 230 2.85 5.83 3.53
CA ASN A 230 3.27 4.44 3.39
C ASN A 230 3.67 3.85 4.74
N HIS A 231 4.49 4.57 5.54
CA HIS A 231 4.98 4.05 6.82
C HIS A 231 3.87 4.02 7.88
N LEU A 232 3.02 5.05 7.96
CA LEU A 232 1.85 5.05 8.84
C LEU A 232 0.90 3.91 8.52
N MET A 233 0.57 3.73 7.24
CA MET A 233 -0.32 2.65 6.80
C MET A 233 0.30 1.28 7.07
N ALA A 234 1.58 1.08 6.78
CA ALA A 234 2.29 -0.16 7.07
C ALA A 234 2.29 -0.50 8.57
N GLN A 235 2.54 0.50 9.42
CA GLN A 235 2.53 0.34 10.88
C GLN A 235 1.13 -0.06 11.39
N LYS A 236 0.08 0.64 10.92
CA LYS A 236 -1.30 0.32 11.30
C LYS A 236 -1.76 -1.03 10.75
N LEU A 237 -1.38 -1.41 9.53
CA LEU A 237 -1.65 -2.72 8.95
C LEU A 237 -1.09 -3.85 9.83
N LYS A 238 0.14 -3.69 10.33
CA LYS A 238 0.74 -4.64 11.26
C LYS A 238 -0.10 -4.76 12.53
N THR A 239 -0.44 -3.64 13.16
CA THR A 239 -1.28 -3.63 14.38
C THR A 239 -2.65 -4.26 14.15
N VAL A 240 -3.30 -4.01 13.00
CA VAL A 240 -4.55 -4.67 12.62
C VAL A 240 -4.34 -6.19 12.50
N SER A 241 -3.27 -6.63 11.84
CA SER A 241 -2.99 -8.05 11.68
C SER A 241 -2.80 -8.77 13.02
N GLU A 242 -2.15 -8.13 13.99
CA GLU A 242 -1.97 -8.66 15.35
C GLU A 242 -3.29 -8.74 16.13
N LYS A 243 -4.28 -7.88 15.80
CA LYS A 243 -5.62 -7.87 16.41
C LYS A 243 -6.59 -8.91 15.84
N LEU A 244 -6.31 -9.51 14.68
CA LEU A 244 -7.22 -10.46 14.05
C LEU A 244 -7.22 -11.86 14.70
N GLU A 245 -6.27 -12.16 15.59
CA GLU A 245 -6.21 -13.38 16.42
C GLU A 245 -6.55 -14.70 15.68
N ILE A 246 -6.05 -14.87 14.45
CA ILE A 246 -6.32 -16.07 13.65
C ILE A 246 -5.45 -17.25 14.11
N LYS A 247 -6.11 -18.36 14.44
CA LYS A 247 -5.43 -19.62 14.80
C LYS A 247 -5.06 -20.40 13.54
N ASN A 248 -3.86 -20.99 13.53
CA ASN A 248 -3.39 -21.95 12.54
C ASN A 248 -3.02 -21.41 11.14
N ARG A 249 -3.02 -20.10 10.92
CA ARG A 249 -2.42 -19.47 9.73
C ARG A 249 -2.09 -18.01 10.00
N LYS A 250 -1.27 -17.42 9.12
CA LYS A 250 -1.02 -15.97 9.13
C LYS A 250 -2.33 -15.22 8.81
N PRO A 251 -2.70 -14.17 9.57
CA PRO A 251 -3.76 -13.25 9.18
C PRO A 251 -3.41 -12.58 7.85
N GLU A 252 -4.40 -12.43 6.98
CA GLU A 252 -4.29 -11.70 5.72
C GLU A 252 -5.12 -10.41 5.81
N VAL A 253 -4.47 -9.26 5.61
CA VAL A 253 -5.16 -7.96 5.53
C VAL A 253 -5.02 -7.43 4.12
N ALA A 254 -6.15 -7.09 3.48
CA ALA A 254 -6.15 -6.48 2.16
C ALA A 254 -6.34 -4.97 2.25
N LEU A 255 -5.57 -4.24 1.45
CA LEU A 255 -5.60 -2.78 1.33
C LEU A 255 -5.78 -2.42 -0.13
N MET A 256 -6.69 -1.49 -0.40
CA MET A 256 -6.73 -0.76 -1.67
C MET A 256 -5.96 0.55 -1.50
N PHE A 257 -4.89 0.72 -2.26
CA PHE A 257 -3.98 1.86 -2.10
C PHE A 257 -3.73 2.59 -3.41
N GLY A 258 -3.46 3.89 -3.31
CA GLY A 258 -3.17 4.70 -4.49
C GLY A 258 -1.95 4.16 -5.25
N ALA A 259 -2.01 4.15 -6.57
CA ALA A 259 -0.94 3.63 -7.43
C ALA A 259 0.43 4.29 -7.20
N TYR A 260 0.47 5.49 -6.63
CA TYR A 260 1.72 6.21 -6.33
C TYR A 260 2.38 5.81 -5.01
N HIS A 261 1.73 4.96 -4.22
CA HIS A 261 2.23 4.50 -2.94
C HIS A 261 3.11 3.24 -3.03
N HIS A 262 3.96 3.16 -4.04
CA HIS A 262 4.79 1.97 -4.34
C HIS A 262 5.93 1.69 -3.32
N GLY A 263 6.04 2.47 -2.24
CA GLY A 263 7.02 2.27 -1.17
C GLY A 263 6.46 1.52 0.04
N ILE A 264 5.15 1.25 0.10
CA ILE A 264 4.52 0.57 1.24
C ILE A 264 5.02 -0.87 1.40
N GLU A 265 5.40 -1.56 0.32
CA GLU A 265 5.94 -2.92 0.41
C GLU A 265 7.28 -2.96 1.13
N GLY A 266 8.09 -1.91 0.96
CA GLY A 266 9.34 -1.72 1.69
C GLY A 266 9.03 -1.47 3.16
N ALA A 267 8.19 -0.47 3.45
CA ALA A 267 7.79 -0.12 4.80
C ALA A 267 7.17 -1.32 5.58
N LEU A 268 6.41 -2.20 4.92
CA LEU A 268 5.85 -3.40 5.55
C LEU A 268 6.90 -4.43 5.99
N LYS A 269 8.08 -4.42 5.35
CA LYS A 269 9.19 -5.32 5.66
C LYS A 269 10.17 -4.73 6.68
N GLU A 270 10.08 -3.44 6.96
CA GLU A 270 10.88 -2.78 7.98
C GLU A 270 10.43 -3.17 9.39
N GLU A 271 11.38 -3.09 10.32
CA GLU A 271 11.12 -3.25 11.74
C GLU A 271 10.33 -2.06 12.31
N ASP A 272 9.66 -2.27 13.44
CA ASP A 272 8.83 -1.22 14.05
C ASP A 272 9.67 0.00 14.44
N GLU A 273 10.88 -0.19 14.97
CA GLU A 273 11.72 0.94 15.37
C GLU A 273 12.10 1.83 14.19
N GLU A 274 12.39 1.24 13.03
CA GLU A 274 12.76 1.97 11.82
C GLU A 274 11.58 2.78 11.27
N ARG A 275 10.40 2.13 11.15
CA ARG A 275 9.17 2.80 10.73
C ARG A 275 8.83 3.97 11.65
N ILE A 276 8.83 3.73 12.96
CA ILE A 276 8.41 4.74 13.95
C ILE A 276 9.38 5.91 14.02
N TRP A 277 10.69 5.64 13.93
CA TRP A 277 11.70 6.70 13.86
C TRP A 277 11.49 7.61 12.65
N LEU A 278 11.23 7.03 11.48
CA LEU A 278 11.00 7.83 10.26
C LEU A 278 9.71 8.64 10.36
N ILE A 279 8.63 8.02 10.85
CA ILE A 279 7.34 8.70 11.07
C ILE A 279 7.52 9.90 12.01
N ASP A 280 8.18 9.72 13.16
CA ASP A 280 8.40 10.81 14.13
C ASP A 280 9.25 11.94 13.53
N LYS A 281 10.28 11.59 12.76
CA LYS A 281 11.12 12.56 12.05
C LYS A 281 10.32 13.39 11.05
N LEU A 282 9.48 12.74 10.24
CA LEU A 282 8.67 13.41 9.22
C LEU A 282 7.57 14.27 9.85
N LEU A 283 6.91 13.80 10.91
CA LEU A 283 5.90 14.57 11.66
C LEU A 283 6.49 15.74 12.47
N SER A 284 7.81 15.79 12.65
CA SER A 284 8.48 16.91 13.29
C SER A 284 8.68 18.11 12.36
N VAL A 285 8.30 18.00 11.08
CA VAL A 285 8.31 19.13 10.14
C VAL A 285 7.25 20.17 10.57
N PRO A 286 7.61 21.47 10.65
CA PRO A 286 6.66 22.52 11.00
C PRO A 286 5.41 22.51 10.09
N GLY A 287 4.23 22.63 10.70
CA GLY A 287 2.95 22.60 9.99
C GLY A 287 2.22 21.24 10.01
N LEU A 288 2.83 20.19 10.56
CA LEU A 288 2.20 18.85 10.71
C LEU A 288 1.70 18.56 12.12
N LYS A 289 1.55 19.58 12.97
CA LYS A 289 1.14 19.40 14.37
C LYS A 289 -0.22 18.71 14.47
N ASP A 290 -1.21 19.18 13.72
CA ASP A 290 -2.56 18.64 13.77
C ASP A 290 -2.62 17.20 13.23
N THR A 291 -1.83 16.89 12.19
CA THR A 291 -1.65 15.51 11.71
C THR A 291 -1.05 14.63 12.80
N ARG A 292 -0.02 15.11 13.51
CA ARG A 292 0.69 14.37 14.56
C ARG A 292 -0.22 13.98 15.72
N GLU A 293 -1.24 14.78 16.04
CA GLU A 293 -2.15 14.55 17.17
C GLU A 293 -3.12 13.37 16.96
N LYS A 294 -3.23 12.82 15.74
CA LYS A 294 -4.28 11.83 15.38
C LYS A 294 -3.78 10.58 14.65
N ILE A 295 -2.47 10.35 14.65
CA ILE A 295 -1.86 9.29 13.87
C ILE A 295 -2.09 7.87 14.41
N ALA A 296 -2.36 7.69 15.70
CA ALA A 296 -2.31 6.37 16.33
C ALA A 296 -3.63 5.60 16.25
N THR A 297 -4.75 6.30 16.09
CA THR A 297 -6.09 5.70 16.21
C THR A 297 -6.43 4.85 14.98
N ILE A 298 -7.00 3.67 15.24
CA ILE A 298 -7.54 2.73 14.26
C ILE A 298 -8.99 2.41 14.67
N ALA A 299 -9.90 2.53 13.71
CA ALA A 299 -11.32 2.22 13.91
C ALA A 299 -11.68 0.92 13.19
N ARG A 300 -12.41 0.03 13.87
CA ARG A 300 -12.95 -1.21 13.31
C ARG A 300 -14.46 -1.08 13.12
N PHE A 301 -14.90 -1.42 11.91
CA PHE A 301 -16.30 -1.50 11.55
C PHE A 301 -16.66 -2.93 11.19
N ASP A 302 -17.76 -3.40 11.75
CA ASP A 302 -18.41 -4.64 11.33
C ASP A 302 -19.82 -4.31 10.82
N PHE A 303 -20.29 -5.05 9.82
CA PHE A 303 -21.62 -4.86 9.27
C PHE A 303 -22.68 -5.53 10.15
N ASN A 304 -23.65 -4.74 10.62
CA ASN A 304 -24.82 -5.22 11.34
C ASN A 304 -25.98 -5.44 10.36
N LYS A 305 -26.22 -6.71 10.02
CA LYS A 305 -27.28 -7.12 9.08
C LYS A 305 -28.68 -6.78 9.58
N ASP A 306 -28.92 -6.81 10.90
CA ASP A 306 -30.27 -6.55 11.46
C ASP A 306 -30.66 -5.08 11.34
N LYS A 307 -29.66 -4.19 11.33
CA LYS A 307 -29.83 -2.74 11.21
C LYS A 307 -29.45 -2.19 9.84
N ASP A 308 -29.03 -3.05 8.92
CA ASP A 308 -28.55 -2.71 7.58
C ASP A 308 -27.51 -1.56 7.59
N LYS A 309 -26.58 -1.60 8.56
CA LYS A 309 -25.59 -0.52 8.75
C LYS A 309 -24.26 -1.04 9.25
N TRP A 310 -23.19 -0.30 8.96
CA TRP A 310 -21.89 -0.54 9.58
C TRP A 310 -21.85 0.09 10.97
N GLU A 311 -21.36 -0.66 11.94
CA GLU A 311 -21.24 -0.21 13.32
C GLU A 311 -19.78 -0.15 13.73
N LEU A 312 -19.42 0.88 14.49
CA LEU A 312 -18.10 0.98 15.10
C LEU A 312 -18.06 0.00 16.27
N THR A 313 -17.41 -1.14 16.06
CA THR A 313 -17.35 -2.22 17.04
C THR A 313 -16.15 -2.13 17.95
N ASP A 314 -15.05 -1.56 17.47
CA ASP A 314 -13.85 -1.35 18.26
C ASP A 314 -13.08 -0.08 17.82
N ARG A 315 -12.33 0.47 18.77
CA ARG A 315 -11.40 1.58 18.56
C ARG A 315 -10.19 1.37 19.46
N PHE A 316 -9.02 1.31 18.84
CA PHE A 316 -7.77 1.13 19.56
C PHE A 316 -6.69 2.00 18.96
N LYS A 317 -5.60 2.16 19.70
CA LYS A 317 -4.41 2.87 19.24
C LYS A 317 -3.31 1.88 18.93
N ASP A 318 -2.54 2.17 17.88
CA ASP A 318 -1.24 1.55 17.70
C ASP A 318 -0.32 1.95 18.88
N PRO A 319 0.27 0.97 19.59
CA PRO A 319 1.00 1.23 20.82
C PRO A 319 2.34 1.96 20.61
N HIS A 320 2.90 1.92 19.39
CA HIS A 320 4.13 2.63 19.06
C HIS A 320 3.84 4.05 18.59
N LEU A 321 2.85 4.23 17.70
CA LEU A 321 2.40 5.54 17.25
C LEU A 321 1.85 6.38 18.41
N ALA A 322 1.15 5.76 19.37
CA ALA A 322 0.64 6.46 20.55
C ALA A 322 1.74 7.10 21.42
N LYS A 323 3.00 6.65 21.31
CA LYS A 323 4.13 7.25 22.04
C LYS A 323 4.64 8.54 21.39
N ILE A 324 4.43 8.69 20.09
CA ILE A 324 4.92 9.83 19.31
C ILE A 324 3.82 10.82 18.90
N GLU A 325 2.55 10.42 19.02
CA GLU A 325 1.36 11.28 18.99
C GLU A 325 1.42 12.30 20.16
N LYS A 326 1.49 13.59 19.85
CA LYS A 326 1.73 14.68 20.82
C LYS A 326 0.97 15.94 20.48
#